data_AF-A0A835CXU9-F1
#
_entry.id   AF-A0A835CXU9-F1
#
_cell.length_a   1.000
_cell.length_b   1.000
_cell.length_c   1.000
_cell.angle_alpha   90.00
_cell.angle_beta   90.00
_cell.angle_gamma   90.00
#
_symmetry.space_group_name_H-M   'P 1'
#
loop_
_entity.id
_entity.type
_entity.pdbx_description
1 polymer ?
#
loop_
_entity_poly.entity_id
_entity_poly.type
_entity_poly.pdbx_seq_one_letter_code
_entity_poly.pdbx_strand_id
1 'polypeptide(L)'
;MVTRRILCLFVCVEQSYLPSDTLDGLKRLREKELEILRGTGVGERKTFERMYDYDKYNDLGDPDSKEELARPILGGKEHPYPRRCRTGRDRSDKDLLSEKRGSSVYVPRDEAFSEVKQRTIKTNLISSMLHALRSLHPSIIDNLPSTFTADTLSSMLQELIDNVAFPSFTAIDSLYQGGLPLSTPKNGIFQSFPQRIKNFFKAARDYILQFKTPKMIERDRFSWFRDDEFSRQTLAGLNPYSIQLVTV
;
A
#
# COMPACT_ATOMS: atom_id res chain seq x y z
N MET A 1 -43.96 -2.80 1.15
CA MET A 1 -43.67 -1.85 0.04
C MET A 1 -42.19 -1.87 -0.24
N VAL A 2 -41.75 -2.59 -1.29
CA VAL A 2 -40.35 -2.60 -1.73
C VAL A 2 -40.19 -1.43 -2.70
N THR A 3 -39.75 -0.28 -2.22
CA THR A 3 -39.35 0.85 -3.07
C THR A 3 -38.10 0.46 -3.84
N ARG A 4 -38.28 -0.07 -5.06
CA ARG A 4 -37.20 -0.22 -6.04
C ARG A 4 -36.72 1.18 -6.41
N ARG A 5 -35.59 1.61 -5.86
CA ARG A 5 -34.87 2.80 -6.32
C ARG A 5 -34.32 2.47 -7.71
N ILE A 6 -34.97 2.99 -8.76
CA ILE A 6 -34.44 2.96 -10.12
C ILE A 6 -33.19 3.86 -10.12
N LEU A 7 -32.02 3.25 -10.31
CA LEU A 7 -30.76 3.96 -10.46
C LEU A 7 -30.70 4.52 -11.89
N CYS A 8 -30.99 5.80 -12.06
CA CYS A 8 -30.88 6.48 -13.35
C CYS A 8 -29.49 7.14 -13.41
N LEU A 9 -28.57 6.57 -14.20
CA LEU A 9 -27.23 7.12 -14.40
C LEU A 9 -27.27 8.08 -15.59
N PHE A 10 -26.93 9.35 -15.40
CA PHE A 10 -26.84 10.31 -16.49
C PHE A 10 -25.46 10.22 -17.14
N VAL A 11 -25.42 9.98 -18.46
CA VAL A 11 -24.18 9.95 -19.24
C VAL A 11 -24.22 11.13 -20.21
N CYS A 12 -23.27 12.06 -20.06
CA CYS A 12 -23.09 13.14 -21.02
C CYS A 12 -22.30 12.62 -22.23
N VAL A 13 -22.76 12.95 -23.43
CA VAL A 13 -22.05 12.68 -24.70
C VAL A 13 -20.75 13.50 -24.74
N GLU A 14 -19.73 13.05 -25.48
CA GLU A 14 -18.31 13.46 -25.52
C GLU A 14 -17.95 14.96 -25.66
N GLN A 15 -18.90 15.88 -25.55
CA GLN A 15 -18.68 17.33 -25.59
C GLN A 15 -18.49 17.92 -24.19
N SER A 16 -17.52 18.81 -24.04
CA SER A 16 -17.21 19.50 -22.79
C SER A 16 -17.79 20.91 -22.77
N TYR A 17 -18.48 21.27 -21.69
CA TYR A 17 -19.14 22.57 -21.53
C TYR A 17 -18.77 23.23 -20.19
N LEU A 18 -18.46 24.53 -20.22
CA LEU A 18 -18.41 25.34 -19.01
C LEU A 18 -19.81 25.42 -18.37
N PRO A 19 -19.92 25.73 -17.06
CA PRO A 19 -21.24 25.91 -16.42
C PRO A 19 -22.10 26.97 -17.12
N SER A 20 -21.50 28.05 -17.63
CA SER A 20 -22.19 29.11 -18.39
C SER A 20 -22.78 28.62 -19.71
N ASP A 21 -22.09 27.68 -20.37
CA ASP A 21 -22.37 27.26 -21.75
C ASP A 21 -23.21 25.97 -21.78
N THR A 22 -23.62 25.47 -20.62
CA THR A 22 -24.44 24.26 -20.51
C THR A 22 -25.82 24.56 -21.11
N LEU A 23 -26.27 23.73 -22.06
CA LEU A 23 -27.60 23.84 -22.66
C LEU A 23 -28.69 23.87 -21.56
N ASP A 24 -29.68 24.74 -21.72
CA ASP A 24 -30.69 25.01 -20.67
C ASP A 24 -31.43 23.74 -20.20
N GLY A 25 -31.72 22.81 -21.11
CA GLY A 25 -32.35 21.53 -20.77
C GLY A 25 -31.49 20.61 -19.88
N LEU A 26 -30.16 20.81 -19.86
CA LEU A 26 -29.20 19.98 -19.12
C LEU A 26 -28.74 20.63 -17.80
N LYS A 27 -28.92 21.94 -17.60
CA LYS A 27 -28.48 22.65 -16.38
C LYS A 27 -28.98 21.97 -15.10
N ARG A 28 -30.29 21.67 -15.04
CA ARG A 28 -30.92 20.97 -13.91
C ARG A 28 -30.34 19.57 -13.67
N LEU A 29 -30.01 18.84 -14.74
CA LEU A 29 -29.43 17.49 -14.63
C LEU A 29 -27.99 17.55 -14.12
N ARG A 30 -27.21 18.52 -14.60
CA ARG A 30 -25.84 18.79 -14.14
C ARG A 30 -25.82 19.12 -12.64
N GLU A 31 -26.67 20.03 -12.19
CA GLU A 31 -26.78 20.40 -10.78
C GLU A 31 -27.17 19.21 -9.90
N LYS A 32 -28.19 18.44 -10.33
CA LYS A 32 -28.63 17.26 -9.60
C LYS A 32 -27.55 16.17 -9.50
N GLU A 33 -26.76 15.95 -10.54
CA GLU A 33 -25.63 15.01 -10.47
C GLU A 33 -24.56 15.49 -9.48
N LEU A 34 -24.25 16.79 -9.45
CA LEU A 34 -23.31 17.37 -8.48
C LEU A 34 -23.81 17.21 -7.03
N GLU A 35 -25.10 17.37 -6.77
CA GLU A 35 -25.70 17.11 -5.46
C GLU A 35 -25.56 15.64 -5.05
N ILE A 36 -25.82 14.72 -5.97
CA ILE A 36 -25.66 13.27 -5.73
C ILE A 36 -24.20 12.93 -5.42
N LEU A 37 -23.25 13.52 -6.14
CA LEU A 37 -21.81 13.31 -5.92
C LEU A 37 -21.31 13.90 -4.59
N ARG A 38 -21.87 15.02 -4.11
CA ARG A 38 -21.52 15.57 -2.78
C ARG A 38 -22.13 14.75 -1.64
N GLY A 39 -23.32 14.19 -1.87
CA GLY A 39 -24.06 13.46 -0.84
C GLY A 39 -24.53 14.36 0.31
N THR A 40 -24.84 13.76 1.45
CA THR A 40 -25.50 14.45 2.59
C THR A 40 -24.56 14.75 3.76
N GLY A 41 -23.29 14.33 3.70
CA GLY A 41 -22.34 14.50 4.82
C GLY A 41 -22.50 13.52 5.99
N VAL A 42 -23.52 12.65 5.95
CA VAL A 42 -23.85 11.70 7.03
C VAL A 42 -23.86 10.25 6.54
N GLY A 43 -23.80 9.32 7.49
CA GLY A 43 -23.84 7.88 7.26
C GLY A 43 -22.50 7.27 6.83
N GLU A 44 -22.42 5.95 7.00
CA GLU A 44 -21.31 5.12 6.53
C GLU A 44 -21.42 4.87 5.03
N ARG A 45 -20.31 5.08 4.32
CA ARG A 45 -20.25 4.95 2.86
C ARG A 45 -20.23 3.50 2.42
N LYS A 46 -20.96 3.19 1.34
CA LYS A 46 -21.10 1.84 0.79
C LYS A 46 -20.36 1.69 -0.53
N THR A 47 -19.95 0.47 -0.86
CA THR A 47 -19.05 0.17 -1.99
C THR A 47 -19.58 0.55 -3.37
N PHE A 48 -20.90 0.71 -3.53
CA PHE A 48 -21.54 1.12 -4.78
C PHE A 48 -21.79 2.63 -4.88
N GLU A 49 -21.50 3.38 -3.81
CA GLU A 49 -21.72 4.82 -3.78
C GLU A 49 -20.61 5.57 -4.52
N ARG A 50 -20.96 6.74 -5.05
CA ARG A 50 -20.07 7.64 -5.82
C ARG A 50 -19.92 8.99 -5.10
N MET A 51 -20.10 9.01 -3.78
CA MET A 51 -20.10 10.23 -2.99
C MET A 51 -18.68 10.64 -2.60
N TYR A 52 -18.35 11.90 -2.85
CA TYR A 52 -17.09 12.55 -2.53
C TYR A 52 -17.31 13.57 -1.41
N ASP A 53 -16.60 13.38 -0.32
CA ASP A 53 -16.72 14.22 0.87
C ASP A 53 -15.42 14.16 1.68
N TYR A 54 -15.23 15.07 2.63
CA TYR A 54 -13.96 15.28 3.31
C TYR A 54 -13.99 14.81 4.76
N ASP A 55 -12.88 14.23 5.20
CA ASP A 55 -12.62 13.94 6.61
C ASP A 55 -11.15 14.16 6.98
N LYS A 56 -10.85 14.14 8.27
CA LYS A 56 -9.50 14.17 8.83
C LYS A 56 -8.89 12.76 8.84
N TYR A 57 -7.59 12.67 9.05
CA TYR A 57 -6.91 11.40 9.33
C TYR A 57 -7.07 11.06 10.81
N ASN A 58 -8.25 10.57 11.17
CA ASN A 58 -8.61 10.03 12.47
C ASN A 58 -8.83 8.50 12.44
N ASP A 59 -8.41 7.86 11.36
CA ASP A 59 -8.68 6.44 11.05
C ASP A 59 -7.40 5.59 10.94
N LEU A 60 -6.25 6.17 11.31
CA LEU A 60 -4.94 5.50 11.28
C LEU A 60 -4.69 4.64 12.53
N GLY A 61 -5.16 5.10 13.70
CA GLY A 61 -5.01 4.43 14.98
C GLY A 61 -5.97 3.26 15.18
N ASP A 62 -5.70 2.45 16.21
CA ASP A 62 -6.59 1.38 16.67
C ASP A 62 -6.67 1.32 18.21
N PRO A 63 -7.22 2.37 18.85
CA PRO A 63 -7.27 2.47 20.31
C PRO A 63 -8.14 1.37 20.94
N ASP A 64 -9.18 0.88 20.23
CA ASP A 64 -10.06 -0.19 20.72
C ASP A 64 -9.29 -1.49 20.94
N SER A 65 -8.37 -1.85 20.04
CA SER A 65 -7.51 -3.02 20.20
C SER A 65 -6.48 -2.85 21.32
N LYS A 66 -5.64 -1.81 21.26
CA LYS A 66 -4.61 -1.52 22.26
C LYS A 66 -4.40 -0.01 22.38
N GLU A 67 -4.19 0.47 23.60
CA GLU A 67 -3.96 1.90 23.86
C GLU A 67 -2.69 2.42 23.14
N GLU A 68 -1.64 1.61 23.05
CA GLU A 68 -0.40 1.93 22.31
C GLU A 68 -0.61 2.15 20.80
N LEU A 69 -1.72 1.67 20.25
CA LEU A 69 -2.09 1.85 18.85
C LEU A 69 -2.91 3.13 18.62
N ALA A 70 -3.20 3.91 19.67
CA ALA A 70 -3.76 5.24 19.54
C ALA A 70 -2.80 6.16 18.76
N ARG A 71 -3.35 7.00 17.89
CA ARG A 71 -2.59 7.95 17.07
C ARG A 71 -3.26 9.32 17.11
N PRO A 72 -2.48 10.42 17.04
CA PRO A 72 -3.05 11.75 16.97
C PRO A 72 -3.82 11.95 15.66
N ILE A 73 -4.85 12.78 15.71
CA ILE A 73 -5.67 13.11 14.55
C ILE A 73 -4.95 14.15 13.69
N LEU A 74 -4.76 13.87 12.40
CA LEU A 74 -4.16 14.81 11.46
C LEU A 74 -5.23 15.53 10.63
N GLY A 75 -5.14 16.85 10.51
CA GLY A 75 -6.12 17.72 9.86
C GLY A 75 -6.82 18.71 10.81
N GLY A 76 -6.26 18.95 12.00
CA GLY A 76 -6.72 19.93 12.97
C GLY A 76 -5.93 21.24 12.95
N LYS A 77 -6.10 22.06 13.99
CA LYS A 77 -5.24 23.22 14.23
C LYS A 77 -3.87 22.79 14.79
N GLU A 78 -3.86 21.81 15.69
CA GLU A 78 -2.65 21.28 16.33
C GLU A 78 -1.77 20.50 15.35
N HIS A 79 -2.39 19.67 14.52
CA HIS A 79 -1.72 18.90 13.47
C HIS A 79 -2.34 19.23 12.12
N PRO A 80 -1.92 20.31 11.44
CA PRO A 80 -2.42 20.68 10.13
C PRO A 80 -2.03 19.61 9.11
N TYR A 81 -3.01 19.14 8.36
CA TYR A 81 -2.81 18.10 7.34
C TYR A 81 -3.92 18.17 6.27
N PRO A 82 -3.64 17.76 5.02
CA PRO A 82 -4.67 17.62 3.99
C PRO A 82 -5.85 16.77 4.47
N ARG A 83 -7.03 17.04 3.92
CA ARG A 83 -8.21 16.20 4.13
C ARG A 83 -8.12 14.95 3.25
N ARG A 84 -8.75 13.87 3.71
CA ARG A 84 -8.94 12.64 2.95
C ARG A 84 -10.40 12.47 2.54
N CYS A 85 -10.67 11.45 1.73
CA CYS A 85 -12.04 11.01 1.44
C CYS A 85 -12.72 10.49 2.70
N ARG A 86 -13.92 10.98 3.00
CA ARG A 86 -14.76 10.53 4.11
C ARG A 86 -15.26 9.11 3.88
N THR A 87 -15.13 8.28 4.90
CA THR A 87 -15.63 6.89 4.94
C THR A 87 -16.86 6.78 5.83
N GLY A 88 -16.89 7.52 6.94
CA GLY A 88 -18.05 7.63 7.82
C GLY A 88 -18.38 6.35 8.59
N ARG A 89 -17.38 5.49 8.87
CA ARG A 89 -17.55 4.33 9.76
C ARG A 89 -17.83 4.81 11.18
N ASP A 90 -18.25 3.88 12.02
CA ASP A 90 -18.52 4.15 13.43
C ASP A 90 -17.28 4.65 14.15
N ARG A 91 -17.50 5.43 15.21
CA ARG A 91 -16.43 5.93 16.09
C ARG A 91 -15.90 4.81 16.97
N SER A 92 -14.63 4.92 17.38
CA SER A 92 -14.03 4.03 18.37
C SER A 92 -14.78 4.11 19.71
N ASP A 93 -14.82 2.99 20.43
CA ASP A 93 -15.47 2.91 21.74
C ASP A 93 -14.62 3.59 22.82
N LYS A 94 -13.29 3.55 22.69
CA LYS A 94 -12.36 4.21 23.62
C LYS A 94 -12.08 5.68 23.27
N ASP A 95 -12.09 6.04 21.99
CA ASP A 95 -11.89 7.42 21.53
C ASP A 95 -12.96 7.82 20.51
N LEU A 96 -13.89 8.67 20.95
CA LEU A 96 -15.01 9.15 20.13
C LEU A 96 -14.57 10.06 18.97
N LEU A 97 -13.33 10.57 18.97
CA LEU A 97 -12.80 11.38 17.88
C LEU A 97 -12.15 10.51 16.78
N SER A 98 -11.78 9.28 17.11
CA SER A 98 -11.19 8.32 16.19
C SER A 98 -12.26 7.47 15.50
N GLU A 99 -12.03 7.14 14.23
CA GLU A 99 -12.89 6.26 13.44
C GLU A 99 -12.44 4.80 13.58
N LYS A 100 -13.39 3.86 13.68
CA LYS A 100 -13.10 2.43 13.77
C LYS A 100 -12.43 1.92 12.50
N ARG A 101 -11.49 0.99 12.69
CA ARG A 101 -10.83 0.29 11.60
C ARG A 101 -11.82 -0.65 10.91
N GLY A 102 -11.78 -0.66 9.59
CA GLY A 102 -12.57 -1.55 8.74
C GLY A 102 -11.66 -2.46 7.92
N SER A 103 -12.17 -3.62 7.50
CA SER A 103 -11.46 -4.54 6.59
C SER A 103 -11.24 -3.95 5.20
N SER A 104 -12.03 -2.96 4.81
CA SER A 104 -11.87 -2.19 3.60
C SER A 104 -12.08 -0.71 3.87
N VAL A 105 -11.37 0.13 3.12
CA VAL A 105 -11.50 1.59 3.16
C VAL A 105 -12.33 1.99 1.96
N TYR A 106 -13.45 2.66 2.19
CA TYR A 106 -14.30 3.14 1.11
C TYR A 106 -13.55 4.17 0.26
N VAL A 107 -13.69 4.02 -1.05
CA VAL A 107 -13.44 5.05 -2.06
C VAL A 107 -14.66 5.07 -2.99
N PRO A 108 -14.99 6.23 -3.59
CA PRO A 108 -16.06 6.31 -4.57
C PRO A 108 -15.92 5.22 -5.64
N ARG A 109 -17.03 4.61 -6.05
CA ARG A 109 -17.03 3.39 -6.86
C ARG A 109 -16.18 3.50 -8.14
N ASP A 110 -16.16 4.67 -8.75
CA ASP A 110 -15.44 4.93 -10.00
C ASP A 110 -13.91 5.10 -9.76
N GLU A 111 -13.50 5.48 -8.56
CA GLU A 111 -12.09 5.59 -8.13
C GLU A 111 -11.51 4.26 -7.64
N ALA A 112 -12.39 3.31 -7.27
CA ALA A 112 -11.97 1.98 -6.91
C ALA A 112 -11.30 1.31 -8.12
N PHE A 113 -10.06 0.84 -7.94
CA PHE A 113 -9.41 0.02 -8.95
C PHE A 113 -10.33 -1.12 -9.39
N SER A 114 -10.40 -1.38 -10.69
CA SER A 114 -11.12 -2.54 -11.20
C SER A 114 -10.61 -3.82 -10.54
N GLU A 115 -11.47 -4.82 -10.34
CA GLU A 115 -11.06 -6.08 -9.72
C GLU A 115 -9.88 -6.71 -10.44
N VAL A 116 -9.82 -6.58 -11.78
CA VAL A 116 -8.70 -7.05 -12.59
C VAL A 116 -7.43 -6.31 -12.20
N LYS A 117 -7.44 -4.97 -12.10
CA LYS A 117 -6.26 -4.18 -11.73
C LYS A 117 -5.86 -4.38 -10.27
N GLN A 118 -6.81 -4.55 -9.35
CA GLN A 118 -6.52 -4.93 -7.96
C GLN A 118 -5.89 -6.30 -7.88
N ARG A 119 -6.43 -7.28 -8.61
CA ARG A 119 -5.82 -8.60 -8.74
C ARG A 119 -4.44 -8.47 -9.37
N THR A 120 -4.24 -7.66 -10.42
CA THR A 120 -2.92 -7.44 -11.02
C THR A 120 -1.94 -6.79 -10.04
N ILE A 121 -2.34 -5.81 -9.25
CA ILE A 121 -1.45 -5.20 -8.23
C ILE A 121 -1.13 -6.22 -7.14
N LYS A 122 -2.12 -6.97 -6.66
CA LYS A 122 -1.91 -8.04 -5.67
C LYS A 122 -1.08 -9.18 -6.24
N THR A 123 -1.32 -9.61 -7.47
CA THR A 123 -0.55 -10.63 -8.15
C THR A 123 0.81 -10.13 -8.52
N ASN A 124 1.02 -8.84 -8.81
CA ASN A 124 2.34 -8.27 -9.06
C ASN A 124 3.12 -8.09 -7.76
N LEU A 125 2.45 -7.76 -6.66
CA LEU A 125 3.04 -7.73 -5.33
C LEU A 125 3.42 -9.15 -4.89
N ILE A 126 2.46 -10.09 -4.95
CA ILE A 126 2.69 -11.52 -4.69
C ILE A 126 3.70 -12.07 -5.69
N SER A 127 3.70 -11.69 -6.96
CA SER A 127 4.66 -12.13 -7.97
C SER A 127 6.02 -11.51 -7.72
N SER A 128 6.14 -10.26 -7.29
CA SER A 128 7.43 -9.65 -6.94
C SER A 128 7.99 -10.28 -5.66
N MET A 129 7.14 -10.55 -4.68
CA MET A 129 7.48 -11.30 -3.48
C MET A 129 7.78 -12.76 -3.82
N LEU A 130 7.02 -13.40 -4.71
CA LEU A 130 7.26 -14.76 -5.21
C LEU A 130 8.42 -14.81 -6.19
N HIS A 131 8.84 -13.71 -6.81
CA HIS A 131 10.03 -13.63 -7.67
C HIS A 131 11.26 -13.47 -6.79
N ALA A 132 11.17 -12.66 -5.72
CA ALA A 132 12.11 -12.72 -4.62
C ALA A 132 12.16 -14.17 -4.08
N LEU A 133 11.03 -14.80 -3.76
CA LEU A 133 10.98 -16.20 -3.31
C LEU A 133 11.30 -17.25 -4.41
N ARG A 134 11.15 -16.96 -5.70
CA ARG A 134 11.49 -17.89 -6.81
C ARG A 134 12.98 -17.89 -7.05
N SER A 135 13.66 -16.77 -6.80
CA SER A 135 15.10 -16.81 -6.63
C SER A 135 15.48 -17.64 -5.40
N LEU A 136 14.64 -17.68 -4.35
CA LEU A 136 14.77 -18.65 -3.26
C LEU A 136 14.48 -20.13 -3.65
N HIS A 137 13.69 -20.47 -4.70
CA HIS A 137 13.48 -21.85 -5.22
C HIS A 137 12.61 -21.86 -6.53
N PRO A 138 13.04 -22.46 -7.65
CA PRO A 138 12.30 -22.47 -8.92
C PRO A 138 10.94 -23.19 -8.89
N SER A 139 10.78 -24.23 -8.06
CA SER A 139 9.60 -25.11 -7.97
C SER A 139 8.58 -24.72 -6.88
N ILE A 140 8.68 -23.49 -6.33
CA ILE A 140 7.68 -22.94 -5.37
C ILE A 140 6.31 -22.78 -6.03
N ILE A 141 6.27 -22.41 -7.30
CA ILE A 141 5.01 -22.17 -8.02
C ILE A 141 4.22 -23.48 -8.18
N ASP A 142 4.92 -24.62 -8.28
CA ASP A 142 4.28 -25.91 -8.57
C ASP A 142 3.63 -26.56 -7.33
N ASN A 143 3.98 -26.10 -6.12
CA ASN A 143 3.51 -26.68 -4.85
C ASN A 143 2.81 -25.69 -3.91
N LEU A 144 2.59 -24.44 -4.35
CA LEU A 144 1.91 -23.45 -3.52
C LEU A 144 0.40 -23.69 -3.56
N PRO A 145 -0.27 -24.00 -2.43
CA PRO A 145 -1.72 -24.02 -2.42
C PRO A 145 -2.24 -22.63 -2.79
N SER A 146 -3.33 -22.56 -3.56
CA SER A 146 -4.00 -21.34 -4.03
C SER A 146 -4.53 -20.40 -2.93
N THR A 147 -4.22 -20.71 -1.66
CA THR A 147 -4.65 -20.01 -0.44
C THR A 147 -3.54 -19.17 0.20
N PHE A 148 -2.38 -19.01 -0.45
CA PHE A 148 -1.29 -18.17 0.06
C PHE A 148 -1.67 -16.68 0.00
N THR A 149 -1.79 -16.03 1.15
CA THR A 149 -2.17 -14.60 1.25
C THR A 149 -0.97 -13.73 1.61
N ALA A 150 -1.03 -12.44 1.24
CA ALA A 150 0.00 -11.45 1.55
C ALA A 150 0.30 -11.33 3.06
N ASP A 151 -0.71 -11.57 3.90
CA ASP A 151 -0.60 -11.49 5.35
C ASP A 151 0.27 -12.62 5.91
N THR A 152 0.12 -13.85 5.39
CA THR A 152 0.93 -15.00 5.82
C THR A 152 2.41 -14.82 5.46
N LEU A 153 2.70 -14.18 4.33
CA LEU A 153 4.07 -13.86 3.91
C LEU A 153 4.70 -12.73 4.72
N SER A 154 3.90 -11.74 5.10
CA SER A 154 4.37 -10.60 5.90
C SER A 154 4.84 -11.05 7.29
N SER A 155 4.08 -11.94 7.93
CA SER A 155 4.48 -12.53 9.22
C SER A 155 5.75 -13.39 9.10
N MET A 156 5.91 -14.13 8.00
CA MET A 156 7.12 -14.93 7.76
C MET A 156 8.38 -14.06 7.54
N LEU A 157 8.22 -12.90 6.89
CA LEU A 157 9.33 -11.96 6.68
C LEU A 157 9.68 -11.21 7.97
N GLN A 158 8.69 -10.83 8.77
CA GLN A 158 8.93 -10.15 10.05
C GLN A 158 9.82 -11.00 10.98
N GLU A 159 9.52 -12.29 11.08
CA GLU A 159 10.27 -13.22 11.93
C GLU A 159 11.71 -13.50 11.42
N LEU A 160 11.95 -13.30 10.12
CA LEU A 160 13.28 -13.38 9.50
C LEU A 160 14.11 -12.10 9.75
N ILE A 161 13.46 -10.95 9.86
CA ILE A 161 14.09 -9.61 9.94
C ILE A 161 14.53 -9.27 11.37
N ASP A 162 13.82 -9.75 12.38
CA ASP A 162 14.02 -9.30 13.77
C ASP A 162 15.38 -9.65 14.39
N ASN A 163 16.26 -10.41 13.71
CA ASN A 163 17.56 -10.84 14.25
C ASN A 163 18.76 -10.82 13.27
N VAL A 164 18.67 -10.15 12.11
CA VAL A 164 19.74 -10.22 11.11
C VAL A 164 20.29 -8.83 10.77
N ALA A 165 21.32 -8.42 11.50
CA ALA A 165 22.20 -7.35 11.04
C ALA A 165 23.14 -7.88 9.94
N PHE A 166 23.34 -7.13 8.87
CA PHE A 166 24.36 -7.48 7.89
C PHE A 166 25.76 -7.33 8.51
N PRO A 167 26.61 -8.37 8.48
CA PRO A 167 27.94 -8.30 9.09
C PRO A 167 28.91 -7.40 8.31
N SER A 168 28.65 -7.15 7.03
CA SER A 168 29.51 -6.35 6.14
C SER A 168 28.75 -5.85 4.90
N PHE A 169 29.29 -4.84 4.22
CA PHE A 169 28.78 -4.40 2.91
C PHE A 169 28.85 -5.50 1.84
N THR A 170 29.82 -6.41 1.94
CA THR A 170 29.90 -7.57 1.05
C THR A 170 28.71 -8.51 1.21
N ALA A 171 28.13 -8.62 2.41
CA ALA A 171 26.90 -9.38 2.62
C ALA A 171 25.71 -8.73 1.89
N ILE A 172 25.66 -7.41 1.81
CA ILE A 172 24.66 -6.66 1.04
C ILE A 172 24.91 -6.85 -0.47
N ASP A 173 26.15 -6.74 -0.94
CA ASP A 173 26.50 -6.99 -2.35
C ASP A 173 26.16 -8.42 -2.79
N SER A 174 26.28 -9.38 -1.87
CA SER A 174 25.96 -10.77 -2.12
C SER A 174 24.48 -10.94 -2.52
N LEU A 175 23.57 -10.10 -2.03
CA LEU A 175 22.15 -10.10 -2.43
C LEU A 175 21.94 -9.94 -3.94
N TYR A 176 22.88 -9.29 -4.64
CA TYR A 176 22.79 -9.01 -6.07
C TYR A 176 23.67 -9.92 -6.93
N GLN A 177 24.82 -10.38 -6.42
CA GLN A 177 25.81 -11.12 -7.20
C GLN A 177 25.76 -12.64 -6.98
N GLY A 178 25.98 -13.08 -5.74
CA GLY A 178 26.06 -14.50 -5.38
C GLY A 178 24.76 -15.06 -4.83
N GLY A 179 23.80 -14.16 -4.55
CA GLY A 179 22.58 -14.35 -3.79
C GLY A 179 22.76 -14.93 -2.38
N LEU A 180 21.69 -14.94 -1.59
CA LEU A 180 21.71 -15.45 -0.21
C LEU A 180 21.31 -16.94 -0.19
N PRO A 181 22.20 -17.87 0.24
CA PRO A 181 21.82 -19.25 0.45
C PRO A 181 20.86 -19.34 1.63
N LEU A 182 19.72 -19.97 1.42
CA LEU A 182 18.71 -20.10 2.46
C LEU A 182 19.08 -21.24 3.38
N SER A 183 19.89 -20.92 4.38
CA SER A 183 20.08 -21.84 5.47
C SER A 183 18.82 -21.91 6.31
N THR A 184 18.37 -23.13 6.61
CA THR A 184 17.39 -23.38 7.67
C THR A 184 17.84 -22.64 8.94
N PRO A 185 16.99 -21.84 9.60
CA PRO A 185 17.39 -21.15 10.82
C PRO A 185 17.86 -22.21 11.83
N LYS A 186 19.10 -22.04 12.33
CA LYS A 186 19.64 -22.95 13.34
C LYS A 186 18.97 -22.62 14.68
N ASN A 187 18.58 -23.68 15.40
CA ASN A 187 18.05 -23.73 16.76
C ASN A 187 16.51 -23.87 16.86
N GLY A 188 16.05 -24.36 18.02
CA GLY A 188 14.72 -24.97 18.29
C GLY A 188 13.46 -24.19 17.88
N ILE A 189 13.59 -22.95 17.42
CA ILE A 189 12.53 -22.12 16.83
C ILE A 189 12.01 -22.73 15.51
N PHE A 190 12.84 -23.45 14.76
CA PHE A 190 12.38 -24.13 13.54
C PHE A 190 11.38 -25.26 13.84
N GLN A 191 11.44 -25.88 15.02
CA GLN A 191 10.53 -26.95 15.44
C GLN A 191 9.13 -26.41 15.80
N SER A 192 9.01 -25.14 16.19
CA SER A 192 7.72 -24.49 16.44
C SER A 192 7.02 -24.02 15.17
N PHE A 193 7.68 -24.05 14.01
CA PHE A 193 7.03 -23.65 12.77
C PHE A 193 5.93 -24.62 12.32
N PRO A 194 4.81 -24.10 11.78
CA PRO A 194 3.84 -24.89 11.05
C PRO A 194 4.50 -25.76 9.98
N GLN A 195 4.00 -26.99 9.79
CA GLN A 195 4.59 -27.99 8.89
C GLN A 195 4.79 -27.48 7.45
N ARG A 196 3.94 -26.55 7.00
CA ARG A 196 4.05 -25.94 5.67
C ARG A 196 5.31 -25.06 5.52
N ILE A 197 5.67 -24.31 6.56
CA ILE A 197 6.87 -23.47 6.59
C ILE A 197 8.13 -24.34 6.72
N LYS A 198 8.07 -25.42 7.51
CA LYS A 198 9.16 -26.40 7.59
C LYS A 198 9.45 -27.05 6.24
N ASN A 199 8.40 -27.41 5.50
CA ASN A 199 8.55 -28.00 4.16
C ASN A 199 9.13 -26.99 3.17
N PHE A 200 8.76 -25.71 3.27
CA PHE A 200 9.35 -24.62 2.47
C PHE A 200 10.87 -24.49 2.68
N PHE A 201 11.33 -24.37 3.92
CA PHE A 201 12.77 -24.23 4.22
C PHE A 201 13.56 -25.52 3.93
N LYS A 202 12.95 -26.70 4.05
CA LYS A 202 13.58 -27.97 3.64
C LYS A 202 13.77 -28.07 2.13
N ALA A 203 12.80 -27.60 1.35
CA ALA A 203 12.89 -27.54 -0.11
C ALA A 203 13.88 -26.45 -0.57
N ALA A 204 13.88 -25.29 0.10
CA ALA A 204 14.70 -24.14 -0.24
C ALA A 204 16.18 -24.24 0.17
N ARG A 205 16.58 -25.31 0.87
CA ARG A 205 17.94 -25.49 1.45
C ARG A 205 19.08 -25.38 0.43
N ASP A 206 18.81 -25.67 -0.84
CA ASP A 206 19.81 -25.73 -1.91
C ASP A 206 19.79 -24.52 -2.85
N TYR A 207 19.10 -23.44 -2.49
CA TYR A 207 18.76 -22.34 -3.41
C TYR A 207 19.11 -20.95 -2.87
N ILE A 208 19.20 -20.00 -3.80
CA ILE A 208 19.91 -18.74 -3.62
C ILE A 208 19.03 -17.53 -4.02
N LEU A 209 18.58 -16.74 -3.03
CA LEU A 209 17.87 -15.46 -3.25
C LEU A 209 18.77 -14.45 -3.97
N GLN A 210 18.44 -14.05 -5.20
CA GLN A 210 19.20 -13.05 -5.95
C GLN A 210 18.28 -11.92 -6.45
N PHE A 211 18.58 -10.70 -6.01
CA PHE A 211 17.91 -9.48 -6.48
C PHE A 211 18.56 -8.96 -7.76
N LYS A 212 17.78 -8.24 -8.56
CA LYS A 212 18.33 -7.51 -9.71
C LYS A 212 19.26 -6.39 -9.22
N THR A 213 20.48 -6.35 -9.75
CA THR A 213 21.45 -5.29 -9.46
C THR A 213 20.87 -3.91 -9.81
N PRO A 214 20.86 -2.94 -8.88
CA PRO A 214 20.48 -1.57 -9.17
C PRO A 214 21.41 -0.95 -10.22
N LYS A 215 20.85 -0.16 -11.15
CA LYS A 215 21.60 0.47 -12.25
C LYS A 215 22.80 1.31 -11.79
N MET A 216 22.70 1.91 -10.60
CA MET A 216 23.77 2.69 -9.98
C MET A 216 24.97 1.80 -9.63
N ILE A 217 24.72 0.66 -8.98
CA ILE A 217 25.73 -0.33 -8.57
C ILE A 217 26.31 -1.06 -9.79
N GLU A 218 25.49 -1.28 -10.82
CA GLU A 218 25.91 -1.92 -12.08
C GLU A 218 27.00 -1.12 -12.82
N ARG A 219 26.87 0.22 -12.87
CA ARG A 219 27.88 1.08 -13.49
C ARG A 219 29.12 1.21 -12.63
N ASP A 220 28.92 1.36 -11.33
CA ASP A 220 29.99 1.57 -10.38
C ASP A 220 29.56 1.15 -8.99
N ARG A 221 30.17 0.05 -8.52
CA ARG A 221 29.86 -0.60 -7.25
C ARG A 221 30.04 0.31 -6.04
N PHE A 222 31.00 1.23 -6.10
CA PHE A 222 31.36 2.10 -4.98
C PHE A 222 30.89 3.54 -5.17
N SER A 223 30.09 3.82 -6.22
CA SER A 223 29.58 5.16 -6.50
C SER A 223 28.84 5.78 -5.32
N TRP A 224 27.95 5.01 -4.68
CA TRP A 224 27.17 5.46 -3.53
C TRP A 224 28.00 5.92 -2.33
N PHE A 225 29.26 5.49 -2.23
CA PHE A 225 30.17 5.84 -1.13
C PHE A 225 30.91 7.15 -1.36
N ARG A 226 30.88 7.71 -2.59
CA ARG A 226 31.62 8.93 -2.90
C ARG A 226 30.80 10.20 -2.63
N ASP A 227 31.51 11.24 -2.20
CA ASP A 227 30.93 12.56 -1.92
C ASP A 227 30.33 13.23 -3.17
N ASP A 228 30.91 12.99 -4.35
CA ASP A 228 30.41 13.53 -5.63
C ASP A 228 29.03 12.95 -5.98
N GLU A 229 28.85 11.63 -5.84
CA GLU A 229 27.57 10.97 -6.07
C GLU A 229 26.55 11.30 -4.99
N PHE A 230 26.97 11.38 -3.71
CA PHE A 230 26.12 11.85 -2.63
C PHE A 230 25.57 13.25 -2.94
N SER A 231 26.45 14.19 -3.31
CA SER A 231 26.09 15.56 -3.69
C SER A 231 25.20 15.57 -4.93
N ARG A 232 25.53 14.77 -5.97
CA ARG A 232 24.73 14.66 -7.19
C ARG A 232 23.32 14.16 -6.90
N GLN A 233 23.14 13.22 -5.96
CA GLN A 233 21.82 12.71 -5.57
C GLN A 233 20.94 13.76 -4.88
N THR A 234 21.53 14.77 -4.23
CA THR A 234 20.75 15.90 -3.69
C THR A 234 20.12 16.77 -4.79
N LEU A 235 20.66 16.73 -6.02
CA LEU A 235 20.19 17.52 -7.17
C LEU A 235 19.45 16.69 -8.23
N ALA A 236 19.82 15.42 -8.38
CA ALA A 236 19.33 14.54 -9.44
C ALA A 236 19.14 13.08 -8.97
N GLY A 237 18.88 12.91 -7.66
CA GLY A 237 18.54 11.64 -7.04
C GLY A 237 17.03 11.47 -6.83
N LEU A 238 16.66 10.70 -5.81
CA LEU A 238 15.25 10.40 -5.49
C LEU A 238 14.48 11.61 -4.94
N ASN A 239 15.17 12.53 -4.25
CA ASN A 239 14.58 13.73 -3.66
C ASN A 239 15.41 14.99 -4.00
N PRO A 240 15.28 15.53 -5.23
CA PRO A 240 16.05 16.68 -5.68
C PRO A 240 15.54 18.04 -5.17
N TYR A 241 14.54 18.06 -4.28
CA TYR A 241 13.79 19.27 -3.93
C TYR A 241 14.19 19.89 -2.57
N SER A 242 15.07 19.24 -1.81
CA SER A 242 15.34 19.62 -0.41
C SER A 242 16.56 20.51 -0.21
N ILE A 243 17.50 20.55 -1.16
CA ILE A 243 18.72 21.35 -1.03
C ILE A 243 18.42 22.86 -1.13
N GLN A 244 19.06 23.66 -0.28
CA GLN A 244 18.91 25.11 -0.25
C GLN A 244 20.28 25.80 -0.19
N LEU A 245 20.37 26.99 -0.78
CA LEU A 245 21.56 27.82 -0.70
C LEU A 245 21.69 28.39 0.73
N VAL A 246 22.84 28.16 1.36
CA VAL A 246 23.18 28.83 2.63
C VAL A 246 23.70 30.22 2.31
N THR A 247 22.98 31.24 2.76
CA THR A 247 23.45 32.63 2.71
C THR A 247 23.92 33.01 4.11
N VAL A 248 25.17 33.49 4.21
CA VAL A 248 25.81 33.95 5.46
C VAL A 248 25.79 35.47 5.49
#